data_AF-A0AAD8Z0F9-F1
#
_entry.id   AF-A0AAD8Z0F9-F1
#
_cell.length_a   1.000
_cell.length_b   1.000
_cell.length_c   1.000
_cell.angle_alpha   90.00
_cell.angle_beta   90.00
_cell.angle_gamma   90.00
#
_symmetry.space_group_name_H-M   'P 1'
#
loop_
_entity.id
_entity.type
_entity.pdbx_description
1 polymer ?
#
loop_
_entity_poly.entity_id
_entity_poly.type
_entity_poly.pdbx_seq_one_letter_code
_entity_poly.pdbx_strand_id
1 'polypeptide(L)'
;MVQYGRRKGSSRRVILAEGKSELSPSVDIRKVTVLPKSEWLRLQASVSGVSRHPDSRAEAARQRAALHLRSEQVVKKWPNTIAEHLANRDLIKATEAQNEKMEEESRRLFAKAKEKMMKLRKEKEAELFREFQRHREAITERLKAQHQEQTTNEEELIFKAVEEAEAKQAQQQREKDEKKAAMLKSIATHREAMAEKCAQDQRMKKEEEEFEASNAALIAEEENQFQRYAKQVIQTASEAQRNTRALRKAAREGIGGGLGPMFSGVRPSYLVHDESGVQMPSYVCSSSQGIKELNETVNIKESKKRLGFT
;
A
#
# COMPACT_ATOMS: atom_id res chain seq x y z
N MET A 1 -71.37 -44.97 3.64
CA MET A 1 -72.61 -45.72 3.91
C MET A 1 -73.60 -45.43 2.80
N VAL A 2 -73.83 -46.38 1.90
CA VAL A 2 -74.86 -46.29 0.85
C VAL A 2 -75.62 -47.62 0.91
N GLN A 3 -76.85 -47.59 1.44
CA GLN A 3 -77.65 -48.78 1.70
C GLN A 3 -78.27 -49.32 0.40
N TYR A 4 -78.02 -50.59 0.10
CA TYR A 4 -78.62 -51.31 -1.02
C TYR A 4 -80.06 -51.73 -0.69
N GLY A 5 -81.03 -51.08 -1.33
CA GLY A 5 -82.46 -51.43 -1.26
C GLY A 5 -82.80 -52.63 -2.15
N ARG A 6 -83.00 -53.79 -1.53
CA ARG A 6 -83.39 -55.07 -2.12
C ARG A 6 -84.86 -55.02 -2.59
N ARG A 7 -85.12 -55.01 -3.91
CA ARG A 7 -86.48 -55.16 -4.47
C ARG A 7 -86.98 -56.59 -4.22
N LYS A 8 -88.01 -56.76 -3.37
CA LYS A 8 -88.79 -58.00 -3.23
C LYS A 8 -89.65 -58.18 -4.50
N GLY A 9 -89.49 -59.33 -5.17
CA GLY A 9 -90.36 -59.77 -6.25
C GLY A 9 -91.77 -60.08 -5.74
N SER A 10 -92.77 -59.60 -6.46
CA SER A 10 -94.18 -59.90 -6.28
C SER A 10 -94.43 -61.32 -6.81
N SER A 11 -94.64 -62.28 -5.90
CA SER A 11 -94.96 -63.65 -6.28
C SER A 11 -96.44 -63.76 -6.64
N ARG A 12 -96.67 -64.27 -7.84
CA ARG A 12 -97.94 -64.45 -8.52
C ARG A 12 -98.88 -65.32 -7.67
N ARG A 13 -100.05 -64.77 -7.33
CA ARG A 13 -101.15 -65.48 -6.68
C ARG A 13 -101.74 -66.48 -7.69
N VAL A 14 -101.37 -67.75 -7.54
CA VAL A 14 -101.95 -68.87 -8.32
C VAL A 14 -103.20 -69.33 -7.57
N ILE A 15 -104.37 -69.08 -8.15
CA ILE A 15 -105.63 -69.66 -7.70
C ILE A 15 -105.69 -71.07 -8.29
N LEU A 16 -105.35 -72.07 -7.48
CA LEU A 16 -105.64 -73.47 -7.74
C LEU A 16 -107.09 -73.72 -7.34
N ALA A 17 -107.98 -73.74 -8.34
CA ALA A 17 -109.32 -74.27 -8.18
C ALA A 17 -109.23 -75.80 -8.20
N GLU A 18 -109.22 -76.42 -7.02
CA GLU A 18 -109.47 -77.86 -6.87
C GLU A 18 -110.95 -78.13 -7.21
N GLY A 19 -111.22 -78.55 -8.43
CA GLY A 19 -112.47 -79.18 -8.82
C GLY A 19 -112.48 -80.64 -8.33
N LYS A 20 -113.14 -80.90 -7.20
CA LYS A 20 -113.53 -82.24 -6.78
C LYS A 20 -114.88 -82.62 -7.40
N SER A 21 -114.84 -83.81 -7.99
CA SER A 21 -115.88 -84.64 -8.58
C SER A 21 -117.10 -84.90 -7.68
N GLU A 22 -118.27 -84.78 -8.31
CA GLU A 22 -119.44 -85.67 -8.27
C GLU A 22 -119.88 -86.35 -6.95
N LEU A 23 -121.15 -86.12 -6.60
CA LEU A 23 -122.11 -87.19 -6.29
C LEU A 23 -123.55 -86.66 -6.47
N SER A 24 -124.15 -86.96 -7.62
CA SER A 24 -125.60 -87.04 -7.80
C SER A 24 -125.90 -88.48 -8.23
N PRO A 25 -126.59 -89.30 -7.43
CA PRO A 25 -126.90 -90.65 -7.84
C PRO A 25 -128.15 -90.71 -8.73
N SER A 26 -128.00 -91.53 -9.76
CA SER A 26 -128.98 -92.38 -10.43
C SER A 26 -130.00 -91.74 -11.38
N VAL A 27 -129.62 -91.67 -12.66
CA VAL A 27 -130.57 -91.66 -13.79
C VAL A 27 -130.31 -92.89 -14.66
N ASP A 28 -131.38 -93.65 -14.85
CA ASP A 28 -131.53 -94.96 -15.48
C ASP A 28 -130.95 -95.07 -16.91
N ILE A 29 -130.08 -96.06 -17.13
CA ILE A 29 -129.21 -96.25 -18.32
C ILE A 29 -129.91 -97.03 -19.46
N ARG A 30 -131.24 -96.94 -19.58
CA ARG A 30 -132.03 -97.60 -20.64
C ARG A 30 -132.94 -96.64 -21.42
N LYS A 31 -132.52 -95.37 -21.59
CA LYS A 31 -133.20 -94.39 -22.45
C LYS A 31 -132.22 -93.83 -23.49
N VAL A 32 -132.45 -94.13 -24.76
CA VAL A 32 -131.70 -93.54 -25.89
C VAL A 32 -132.30 -92.17 -26.19
N THR A 33 -131.64 -91.10 -25.74
CA THR A 33 -131.95 -89.73 -26.17
C THR A 33 -131.19 -89.42 -27.45
N VAL A 34 -131.91 -89.27 -28.56
CA VAL A 34 -131.35 -88.81 -29.84
C VAL A 34 -131.02 -87.32 -29.71
N LEU A 35 -129.75 -86.95 -29.85
CA LEU A 35 -129.31 -85.55 -29.82
C LEU A 35 -129.90 -84.79 -31.03
N PRO A 36 -130.55 -83.62 -30.84
CA PRO A 36 -131.05 -82.83 -31.95
C PRO A 36 -129.90 -82.26 -32.79
N LYS A 37 -130.09 -82.22 -34.12
CA LYS A 37 -129.08 -81.77 -35.10
C LYS A 37 -128.44 -80.41 -34.76
N SER A 38 -129.21 -79.51 -34.14
CA SER A 38 -128.76 -78.18 -33.70
C SER A 38 -127.70 -78.23 -32.60
N GLU A 39 -127.78 -79.18 -31.66
CA GLU A 39 -126.76 -79.36 -30.61
C GLU A 39 -125.48 -79.98 -31.18
N TRP A 40 -125.61 -80.93 -32.11
CA TRP A 40 -124.47 -81.51 -32.82
C TRP A 40 -123.72 -80.46 -33.66
N LEU A 41 -124.44 -79.56 -34.35
CA LEU A 41 -123.84 -78.45 -35.11
C LEU A 41 -123.17 -77.39 -34.22
N ARG A 42 -123.68 -77.16 -33.00
CA ARG A 42 -123.08 -76.24 -32.02
C ARG A 42 -121.73 -76.77 -31.52
N LEU A 43 -121.68 -78.06 -31.22
CA LEU A 43 -120.45 -78.75 -30.79
C LEU A 43 -119.45 -78.89 -31.94
N GLN A 44 -119.92 -79.10 -33.17
CA GLN A 44 -119.04 -79.06 -34.35
C GLN A 44 -118.45 -77.66 -34.54
N ALA A 45 -119.27 -76.60 -34.45
CA ALA A 45 -118.79 -75.22 -34.57
C ALA A 45 -117.87 -74.76 -33.42
N SER A 46 -117.93 -75.38 -32.24
CA SER A 46 -116.96 -75.13 -31.16
C SER A 46 -115.65 -75.90 -31.33
N VAL A 47 -115.68 -77.06 -32.00
CA VAL A 47 -114.50 -77.91 -32.24
C VAL A 47 -113.77 -77.53 -33.53
N SER A 48 -114.49 -77.12 -34.57
CA SER A 48 -113.89 -76.51 -35.77
C SER A 48 -113.74 -75.02 -35.52
N GLY A 49 -112.54 -74.60 -35.09
CA GLY A 49 -112.13 -73.20 -34.95
C GLY A 49 -112.09 -72.47 -36.30
N VAL A 50 -113.24 -72.32 -36.97
CA VAL A 50 -113.41 -71.58 -38.21
C VAL A 50 -113.88 -70.18 -37.85
N SER A 51 -112.88 -69.31 -37.76
CA SER A 51 -112.88 -67.85 -37.97
C SER A 51 -114.21 -67.18 -38.30
N ARG A 52 -114.77 -66.44 -37.33
CA ARG A 52 -115.59 -65.25 -37.62
C ARG A 52 -114.68 -64.03 -37.80
N HIS A 53 -114.85 -63.36 -38.95
CA HIS A 53 -114.28 -62.09 -39.44
C HIS A 53 -112.78 -62.02 -39.86
N PRO A 54 -112.46 -62.26 -41.15
CA PRO A 54 -111.18 -61.83 -41.74
C PRO A 54 -110.99 -60.30 -41.76
N ASP A 55 -112.07 -59.52 -41.83
CA ASP A 55 -112.02 -58.05 -41.89
C ASP A 55 -111.45 -57.43 -40.61
N SER A 56 -111.75 -58.02 -39.44
CA SER A 56 -111.20 -57.56 -38.15
C SER A 56 -109.68 -57.73 -38.07
N ARG A 57 -109.10 -58.74 -38.73
CA ARG A 57 -107.65 -58.93 -38.78
C ARG A 57 -106.98 -57.94 -39.73
N ALA A 58 -107.61 -57.65 -40.87
CA ALA A 58 -107.11 -56.65 -41.82
C ALA A 58 -107.21 -55.22 -41.25
N GLU A 59 -108.30 -54.89 -40.57
CA GLU A 59 -108.46 -53.63 -39.86
C GLU A 59 -107.47 -53.50 -38.71
N ALA A 60 -107.26 -54.56 -37.93
CA ALA A 60 -106.21 -54.57 -36.90
C ALA A 60 -104.81 -54.41 -37.49
N ALA A 61 -104.52 -54.99 -38.67
CA ALA A 61 -103.24 -54.80 -39.35
C ALA A 61 -103.06 -53.35 -39.84
N ARG A 62 -104.12 -52.73 -40.40
CA ARG A 62 -104.12 -51.31 -40.80
C ARG A 62 -103.95 -50.39 -39.58
N GLN A 63 -104.65 -50.67 -38.48
CA GLN A 63 -104.50 -49.93 -37.23
C GLN A 63 -103.10 -50.08 -36.65
N ARG A 64 -102.50 -51.27 -36.69
CA ARG A 64 -101.10 -51.50 -36.28
C ARG A 64 -100.11 -50.76 -37.17
N ALA A 65 -100.29 -50.77 -38.50
CA ALA A 65 -99.43 -50.03 -39.42
C ALA A 65 -99.53 -48.51 -39.22
N ALA A 66 -100.75 -47.99 -39.03
CA ALA A 66 -100.97 -46.57 -38.72
C ALA A 66 -100.43 -46.17 -37.34
N LEU A 67 -100.48 -47.07 -36.35
CA LEU A 67 -99.83 -46.86 -35.05
C LEU A 67 -98.31 -46.93 -35.17
N HIS A 68 -97.76 -47.87 -35.96
CA HIS A 68 -96.32 -48.00 -36.18
C HIS A 68 -95.72 -46.75 -36.84
N LEU A 69 -96.37 -46.21 -37.88
CA LEU A 69 -95.92 -44.97 -38.52
C LEU A 69 -95.98 -43.76 -37.57
N ARG A 70 -97.03 -43.68 -36.74
CA ARG A 70 -97.15 -42.67 -35.68
C ARG A 70 -96.05 -42.83 -34.63
N SER A 71 -95.74 -44.06 -34.22
CA SER A 71 -94.65 -44.37 -33.30
C SER A 71 -93.28 -44.03 -33.88
N GLU A 72 -93.02 -44.30 -35.16
CA GLU A 72 -91.76 -43.95 -35.84
C GLU A 72 -91.54 -42.42 -35.87
N GLN A 73 -92.60 -41.65 -36.16
CA GLN A 73 -92.55 -40.19 -36.12
C GLN A 73 -92.34 -39.65 -34.70
N VAL A 74 -92.90 -40.31 -33.68
CA VAL A 74 -92.67 -39.98 -32.27
C VAL A 74 -91.23 -40.29 -31.86
N VAL A 75 -90.67 -41.43 -32.28
CA VAL A 75 -89.29 -41.84 -31.97
C VAL A 75 -88.26 -40.93 -32.65
N LYS A 76 -88.49 -40.49 -33.89
CA LYS A 76 -87.61 -39.51 -34.55
C LYS A 76 -87.59 -38.14 -33.86
N LYS A 77 -88.68 -37.78 -33.17
CA LYS A 77 -88.78 -36.56 -32.36
C LYS A 77 -88.33 -36.75 -30.91
N TRP A 78 -87.91 -37.97 -30.53
CA TRP A 78 -87.34 -38.18 -29.21
C TRP A 78 -85.92 -37.63 -29.18
N PRO A 79 -85.60 -36.77 -28.19
CA PRO A 79 -84.30 -36.12 -28.06
C PRO A 79 -83.12 -37.08 -27.78
N ASN A 80 -83.40 -38.39 -27.73
CA ASN A 80 -82.43 -39.46 -27.47
C ASN A 80 -82.17 -40.31 -28.72
N THR A 81 -82.41 -39.77 -29.92
CA THR A 81 -82.10 -40.46 -31.17
C THR A 81 -80.58 -40.56 -31.32
N ILE A 82 -80.05 -41.76 -31.60
CA ILE A 82 -78.61 -42.02 -31.75
C ILE A 82 -77.95 -41.02 -32.74
N ALA A 83 -78.67 -40.62 -33.78
CA ALA A 83 -78.22 -39.62 -34.74
C ALA A 83 -78.00 -38.22 -34.14
N GLU A 84 -78.86 -37.76 -33.22
CA GLU A 84 -78.69 -36.46 -32.55
C GLU A 84 -77.53 -36.48 -31.56
N HIS A 85 -77.31 -37.59 -30.85
CA HIS A 85 -76.13 -37.74 -30.00
C HIS A 85 -74.83 -37.76 -30.80
N LEU A 86 -74.82 -38.41 -31.98
CA LEU A 86 -73.67 -38.38 -32.88
C LEU A 86 -73.43 -36.96 -33.41
N ALA A 87 -74.47 -36.25 -33.83
CA ALA A 87 -74.36 -34.85 -34.26
C ALA A 87 -73.87 -33.92 -33.14
N ASN A 88 -74.39 -34.07 -31.92
CA ASN A 88 -73.94 -33.31 -30.75
C ASN A 88 -72.49 -33.65 -30.38
N ARG A 89 -72.10 -34.92 -30.46
CA ARG A 89 -70.71 -35.34 -30.24
C ARG A 89 -69.77 -34.71 -31.27
N ASP A 90 -70.18 -34.70 -32.53
CA ASP A 90 -69.36 -34.15 -33.61
C ASP A 90 -69.31 -32.60 -33.52
N LEU A 91 -70.39 -31.95 -33.07
CA LEU A 91 -70.41 -30.52 -32.73
C LEU A 91 -69.47 -30.20 -31.56
N ILE A 92 -69.52 -30.98 -30.47
CA ILE A 92 -68.62 -30.82 -29.31
C ILE A 92 -67.17 -30.96 -29.77
N LYS A 93 -66.85 -32.02 -30.52
CA LYS A 93 -65.50 -32.22 -31.08
C LYS A 93 -65.06 -31.08 -31.99
N ALA A 94 -65.96 -30.53 -32.80
CA ALA A 94 -65.65 -29.38 -33.65
C ALA A 94 -65.35 -28.13 -32.82
N THR A 95 -66.10 -27.88 -31.74
CA THR A 95 -65.86 -26.76 -30.82
C THR A 95 -64.57 -26.92 -30.02
N GLU A 96 -64.27 -28.14 -29.54
CA GLU A 96 -63.02 -28.47 -28.87
C GLU A 96 -61.83 -28.28 -29.82
N ALA A 97 -61.91 -28.79 -31.05
CA ALA A 97 -60.87 -28.60 -32.05
C ALA A 97 -60.66 -27.12 -32.43
N GLN A 98 -61.70 -26.30 -32.40
CA GLN A 98 -61.57 -24.85 -32.60
C GLN A 98 -60.90 -24.17 -31.40
N ASN A 99 -61.28 -24.55 -30.18
CA ASN A 99 -60.66 -24.03 -28.95
C ASN A 99 -59.18 -24.40 -28.87
N GLU A 100 -58.82 -25.65 -29.20
CA GLU A 100 -57.43 -26.11 -29.25
C GLU A 100 -56.60 -25.26 -30.22
N LYS A 101 -57.13 -24.96 -31.42
CA LYS A 101 -56.45 -24.08 -32.39
C LYS A 101 -56.25 -22.66 -31.85
N MET A 102 -57.26 -22.07 -31.21
CA MET A 102 -57.14 -20.74 -30.61
C MET A 102 -56.16 -20.71 -29.43
N GLU A 103 -56.13 -21.78 -28.63
CA GLU A 103 -55.16 -21.94 -27.55
C GLU A 103 -53.74 -22.12 -28.09
N GLU A 104 -53.55 -22.88 -29.17
CA GLU A 104 -52.26 -23.04 -29.83
C GLU A 104 -51.76 -21.71 -30.42
N GLU A 105 -52.64 -20.93 -31.05
CA GLU A 105 -52.32 -19.58 -31.52
C GLU A 105 -51.94 -18.66 -30.35
N SER A 106 -52.69 -18.72 -29.25
CA SER A 106 -52.39 -17.98 -28.02
C SER A 106 -51.01 -18.39 -27.46
N ARG A 107 -50.76 -19.70 -27.31
CA ARG A 107 -49.47 -20.25 -26.87
C ARG A 107 -48.33 -19.80 -27.78
N ARG A 108 -48.55 -19.77 -29.09
CA ARG A 108 -47.58 -19.29 -30.08
C ARG A 108 -47.28 -17.80 -29.91
N LEU A 109 -48.30 -16.97 -29.70
CA LEU A 109 -48.11 -15.54 -29.44
C LEU A 109 -47.36 -15.29 -28.14
N PHE A 110 -47.71 -16.00 -27.06
CA PHE A 110 -46.99 -15.92 -25.77
C PHE A 110 -45.54 -16.38 -25.89
N ALA A 111 -45.27 -17.47 -26.61
CA ALA A 111 -43.91 -17.95 -26.86
C ALA A 111 -43.08 -16.89 -27.60
N LYS A 112 -43.63 -16.31 -28.68
CA LYS A 112 -42.97 -15.21 -29.43
C LYS A 112 -42.74 -13.97 -28.56
N ALA A 113 -43.71 -13.58 -27.75
CA ALA A 113 -43.58 -12.44 -26.83
C ALA A 113 -42.50 -12.70 -25.77
N LYS A 114 -42.47 -13.89 -25.18
CA LYS A 114 -41.45 -14.31 -24.21
C LYS A 114 -40.05 -14.32 -24.82
N GLU A 115 -39.90 -14.80 -26.04
CA GLU A 115 -38.63 -14.76 -26.76
C GLU A 115 -38.14 -13.31 -26.95
N LYS A 116 -39.02 -12.40 -27.39
CA LYS A 116 -38.70 -10.96 -27.51
C LYS A 116 -38.29 -10.36 -26.16
N MET A 117 -39.02 -10.66 -25.09
CA MET A 117 -38.67 -10.18 -23.75
C MET A 117 -37.32 -10.71 -23.27
N MET A 118 -37.00 -11.97 -23.55
CA MET A 118 -35.69 -12.54 -23.23
C MET A 118 -34.56 -11.86 -24.00
N LYS A 119 -34.78 -11.52 -25.28
CA LYS A 119 -33.80 -10.74 -26.06
C LYS A 119 -33.59 -9.35 -25.48
N LEU A 120 -34.67 -8.62 -25.20
CA LEU A 120 -34.59 -7.29 -24.59
C LEU A 120 -33.90 -7.30 -23.22
N ARG A 121 -34.16 -8.31 -22.38
CA ARG A 121 -33.46 -8.46 -21.09
C ARG A 121 -31.96 -8.67 -21.28
N LYS A 122 -31.56 -9.57 -22.18
CA LYS A 122 -30.15 -9.82 -22.49
C LYS A 122 -29.47 -8.57 -23.07
N GLU A 123 -30.14 -7.84 -23.95
CA GLU A 123 -29.63 -6.58 -24.51
C GLU A 123 -29.45 -5.52 -23.42
N LYS A 124 -30.42 -5.38 -22.51
CA LYS A 124 -30.33 -4.44 -21.39
C LYS A 124 -29.23 -4.82 -20.39
N GLU A 125 -29.08 -6.10 -20.07
CA GLU A 125 -27.98 -6.59 -19.22
C GLU A 125 -26.62 -6.33 -19.88
N ALA A 126 -26.50 -6.57 -21.19
CA ALA A 126 -25.26 -6.29 -21.94
C ALA A 126 -24.96 -4.79 -22.03
N GLU A 127 -25.98 -3.94 -22.18
CA GLU A 127 -25.83 -2.48 -22.16
C GLU A 127 -25.33 -1.99 -20.80
N LEU A 128 -25.97 -2.40 -19.70
CA LEU A 128 -25.54 -2.07 -18.34
C LEU A 128 -24.11 -2.56 -18.06
N PHE A 129 -23.76 -3.75 -18.52
CA PHE A 129 -22.40 -4.27 -18.38
C PHE A 129 -21.38 -3.41 -19.15
N ARG A 130 -21.70 -2.98 -20.37
CA ARG A 130 -20.84 -2.09 -21.16
C ARG A 130 -20.67 -0.72 -20.48
N GLU A 131 -21.75 -0.15 -19.96
CA GLU A 131 -21.69 1.12 -19.22
C GLU A 131 -20.86 0.98 -17.95
N PHE A 132 -21.04 -0.10 -17.20
CA PHE A 132 -20.23 -0.38 -16.01
C PHE A 132 -18.74 -0.52 -16.35
N GLN A 133 -18.39 -1.20 -17.45
CA GLN A 133 -17.00 -1.29 -17.90
C GLN A 133 -16.45 0.09 -18.28
N ARG A 134 -17.20 0.88 -19.05
CA ARG A 134 -16.81 2.26 -19.41
C ARG A 134 -16.57 3.11 -18.16
N HIS A 135 -17.45 3.01 -17.16
CA HIS A 135 -17.31 3.74 -15.92
C HIS A 135 -16.05 3.30 -15.15
N ARG A 136 -15.79 1.98 -15.09
CA ARG A 136 -14.60 1.43 -14.44
C ARG A 136 -13.31 1.85 -15.14
N GLU A 137 -13.29 1.82 -16.47
CA GLU A 137 -12.18 2.29 -17.29
C GLU A 137 -11.96 3.79 -17.12
N ALA A 138 -13.02 4.61 -17.15
CA ALA A 138 -12.93 6.04 -16.94
C ALA A 138 -12.36 6.40 -15.56
N ILE A 139 -12.76 5.68 -14.50
CA ILE A 139 -12.16 5.84 -13.16
C ILE A 139 -10.68 5.48 -13.20
N THR A 140 -10.32 4.38 -13.84
CA THR A 140 -8.93 3.90 -13.90
C THR A 140 -8.03 4.89 -14.64
N GLU A 141 -8.47 5.41 -15.78
CA GLU A 141 -7.73 6.43 -16.54
C GLU A 141 -7.63 7.74 -15.77
N ARG A 142 -8.69 8.16 -15.07
CA ARG A 142 -8.64 9.36 -14.22
C ARG A 142 -7.61 9.21 -13.08
N LEU A 143 -7.60 8.07 -12.40
CA LEU A 143 -6.64 7.80 -11.33
C LEU A 143 -5.20 7.77 -11.86
N LYS A 144 -5.01 7.15 -13.03
CA LYS A 144 -3.71 7.11 -13.70
C LYS A 144 -3.23 8.51 -14.10
N ALA A 145 -4.09 9.34 -14.67
CA ALA A 145 -3.77 10.72 -15.01
C ALA A 145 -3.41 11.55 -13.76
N GLN A 146 -4.18 11.42 -12.68
CA GLN A 146 -3.87 12.08 -11.40
C GLN A 146 -2.54 11.63 -10.82
N HIS A 147 -2.25 10.33 -10.86
CA HIS A 147 -0.98 9.80 -10.39
C HIS A 147 0.20 10.32 -11.23
N GLN A 148 0.05 10.33 -12.55
CA GLN A 148 1.06 10.87 -13.46
C GLN A 148 1.31 12.37 -13.21
N GLU A 149 0.25 13.17 -13.06
CA GLU A 149 0.35 14.60 -12.76
C GLU A 149 1.06 14.86 -11.42
N GLN A 150 0.73 14.08 -10.38
CA GLN A 150 1.42 14.13 -9.09
C GLN A 150 2.91 13.81 -9.24
N THR A 151 3.25 12.73 -9.94
CA THR A 151 4.66 12.36 -10.16
C THR A 151 5.43 13.44 -10.92
N THR A 152 4.84 14.03 -11.96
CA THR A 152 5.50 15.10 -12.72
C THR A 152 5.71 16.35 -11.88
N ASN A 153 4.74 16.71 -11.02
CA ASN A 153 4.86 17.88 -10.15
C ASN A 153 5.91 17.65 -9.06
N GLU A 154 5.96 16.45 -8.48
CA GLU A 154 7.01 16.06 -7.53
C GLU A 154 8.40 16.06 -8.18
N GLU A 155 8.54 15.55 -9.40
CA GLU A 155 9.79 15.58 -10.17
C GLU A 155 10.26 17.01 -10.45
N GLU A 156 9.36 17.92 -10.81
CA GLU A 156 9.68 19.35 -11.01
C GLU A 156 10.14 20.03 -9.72
N LEU A 157 9.50 19.71 -8.59
CA LEU A 157 9.89 20.22 -7.27
C LEU A 157 11.26 19.69 -6.85
N ILE A 158 11.51 18.40 -7.06
CA ILE A 158 12.81 17.77 -6.78
C ILE A 158 13.89 18.40 -7.66
N PHE A 159 13.63 18.59 -8.96
CA PHE A 159 14.57 19.21 -9.88
C PHE A 159 14.98 20.61 -9.41
N LYS A 160 14.00 21.47 -9.07
CA LYS A 160 14.27 22.82 -8.54
C LYS A 160 15.04 22.78 -7.22
N ALA A 161 14.69 21.86 -6.32
CA ALA A 161 15.37 21.71 -5.04
C ALA A 161 16.83 21.25 -5.20
N VAL A 162 17.09 20.35 -6.16
CA VAL A 162 18.44 19.88 -6.50
C VAL A 162 19.26 21.02 -7.10
N GLU A 163 18.71 21.80 -8.04
CA GLU A 163 19.41 22.97 -8.59
C GLU A 163 19.77 24.00 -7.51
N GLU A 164 18.83 24.30 -6.59
CA GLU A 164 19.09 25.25 -5.50
C GLU A 164 20.17 24.72 -4.53
N ALA A 165 20.12 23.43 -4.20
CA ALA A 165 21.10 22.78 -3.34
C ALA A 165 22.50 22.77 -3.97
N GLU A 166 22.60 22.44 -5.27
CA GLU A 166 23.85 22.44 -6.01
C GLU A 166 24.44 23.86 -6.12
N ALA A 167 23.61 24.87 -6.38
CA ALA A 167 24.04 26.27 -6.39
C ALA A 167 24.60 26.71 -5.03
N LYS A 168 23.92 26.36 -3.92
CA LYS A 168 24.40 26.65 -2.56
C LYS A 168 25.70 25.92 -2.25
N GLN A 169 25.82 24.65 -2.64
CA GLN A 169 27.04 23.88 -2.43
C GLN A 169 28.21 24.44 -3.24
N ALA A 170 27.98 24.82 -4.50
CA ALA A 170 28.98 25.47 -5.34
C ALA A 170 29.45 26.80 -4.74
N GLN A 171 28.53 27.62 -4.21
CA GLN A 171 28.89 28.87 -3.53
C GLN A 171 29.71 28.61 -2.26
N GLN A 172 29.28 27.68 -1.40
CA GLN A 172 30.04 27.31 -0.21
C GLN A 172 31.43 26.77 -0.53
N GLN A 173 31.56 26.00 -1.62
CA GLN A 173 32.84 25.46 -2.05
C GLN A 173 33.76 26.58 -2.54
N ARG A 174 33.25 27.52 -3.34
CA ARG A 174 34.00 28.73 -3.76
C ARG A 174 34.48 29.54 -2.56
N GLU A 175 33.60 29.82 -1.60
CA GLU A 175 34.00 30.55 -0.38
C GLU A 175 35.06 29.81 0.45
N LYS A 176 34.94 28.48 0.57
CA LYS A 176 35.96 27.67 1.25
C LYS A 176 37.30 27.72 0.53
N ASP A 177 37.29 27.64 -0.79
CA ASP A 177 38.51 27.65 -1.59
C ASP A 177 39.16 29.03 -1.65
N GLU A 178 38.37 30.11 -1.66
CA GLU A 178 38.85 31.49 -1.49
C GLU A 178 39.49 31.70 -0.11
N LYS A 179 38.84 31.24 0.96
CA LYS A 179 39.39 31.30 2.32
C LYS A 179 40.71 30.52 2.44
N LYS A 180 40.77 29.31 1.88
CA LYS A 180 42.01 28.52 1.83
C LYS A 180 43.10 29.25 1.05
N ALA A 181 42.78 29.81 -0.11
CA ALA A 181 43.74 30.55 -0.94
C ALA A 181 44.26 31.80 -0.21
N ALA A 182 43.38 32.56 0.46
CA ALA A 182 43.77 33.71 1.27
C ALA A 182 44.67 33.31 2.45
N MET A 183 44.33 32.23 3.15
CA MET A 183 45.14 31.69 4.25
C MET A 183 46.53 31.26 3.76
N LEU A 184 46.63 30.55 2.64
CA LEU A 184 47.91 30.16 2.06
C LEU A 184 48.76 31.37 1.66
N LYS A 185 48.15 32.40 1.06
CA LYS A 185 48.83 33.66 0.76
C LYS A 185 49.35 34.34 2.03
N SER A 186 48.55 34.41 3.09
CA SER A 186 48.97 34.99 4.38
C SER A 186 50.11 34.21 5.04
N ILE A 187 50.12 32.88 4.93
CA ILE A 187 51.23 32.06 5.43
C ILE A 187 52.50 32.33 4.61
N ALA A 188 52.38 32.46 3.30
CA ALA A 188 53.51 32.76 2.42
C ALA A 188 54.12 34.14 2.76
N THR A 189 53.30 35.18 2.85
CA THR A 189 53.78 36.53 3.19
C THR A 189 54.39 36.59 4.59
N HIS A 190 53.81 35.88 5.57
CA HIS A 190 54.38 35.78 6.90
C HIS A 190 55.76 35.07 6.88
N ARG A 191 55.90 33.99 6.11
CA ARG A 191 57.19 33.28 5.97
C ARG A 191 58.25 34.17 5.32
N GLU A 192 57.89 34.91 4.29
CA GLU A 192 58.77 35.88 3.62
C GLU A 192 59.21 36.98 4.59
N ALA A 193 58.26 37.58 5.31
CA ALA A 193 58.56 38.62 6.30
C ALA A 193 59.45 38.11 7.44
N MET A 194 59.25 36.87 7.90
CA MET A 194 60.11 36.26 8.92
C MET A 194 61.52 35.98 8.38
N ALA A 195 61.64 35.52 7.14
CA ALA A 195 62.94 35.30 6.51
C ALA A 195 63.70 36.63 6.34
N GLU A 196 63.01 37.71 5.94
CA GLU A 196 63.59 39.04 5.80
C GLU A 196 64.07 39.59 7.15
N LYS A 197 63.24 39.48 8.21
CA LYS A 197 63.64 39.88 9.56
C LYS A 197 64.87 39.12 10.06
N CYS A 198 64.88 37.79 9.92
CA CYS A 198 66.06 37.02 10.31
C CYS A 198 67.32 37.41 9.52
N ALA A 199 67.19 37.73 8.23
CA ALA A 199 68.30 38.21 7.42
C ALA A 199 68.78 39.60 7.88
N GLN A 200 67.88 40.50 8.24
CA GLN A 200 68.21 41.81 8.80
C GLN A 200 68.91 41.68 10.15
N ASP A 201 68.38 40.85 11.07
CA ASP A 201 69.01 40.61 12.38
C ASP A 201 70.42 40.02 12.23
N GLN A 202 70.64 39.13 11.27
CA GLN A 202 71.98 38.60 10.98
C GLN A 202 72.93 39.65 10.42
N ARG A 203 72.44 40.62 9.63
CA ARG A 203 73.25 41.74 9.15
C ARG A 203 73.61 42.68 10.28
N MET A 204 72.64 43.07 11.10
CA MET A 204 72.87 43.93 12.27
C MET A 204 73.89 43.32 13.22
N LYS A 205 73.80 42.02 13.51
CA LYS A 205 74.80 41.33 14.35
C LYS A 205 76.20 41.37 13.76
N LYS A 206 76.33 41.20 12.44
CA LYS A 206 77.65 41.30 11.78
C LYS A 206 78.18 42.72 11.82
N GLU A 207 77.33 43.72 11.59
CA GLU A 207 77.71 45.13 11.69
C GLU A 207 78.12 45.50 13.13
N GLU A 208 77.42 44.98 14.15
CA GLU A 208 77.80 45.10 15.56
C GLU A 208 79.15 44.45 15.85
N GLU A 209 79.36 43.20 15.40
CA GLU A 209 80.64 42.49 15.56
C GLU A 209 81.81 43.23 14.86
N GLU A 210 81.58 43.75 13.65
CA GLU A 210 82.56 44.54 12.91
C GLU A 210 82.86 45.87 13.61
N PHE A 211 81.85 46.53 14.15
CA PHE A 211 82.00 47.75 14.93
C PHE A 211 82.77 47.51 16.23
N GLU A 212 82.43 46.46 16.97
CA GLU A 212 83.14 46.04 18.18
C GLU A 212 84.60 45.69 17.88
N ALA A 213 84.88 44.99 16.78
CA ALA A 213 86.23 44.68 16.35
C ALA A 213 87.04 45.94 16.00
N SER A 214 86.43 46.88 15.27
CA SER A 214 87.07 48.17 14.95
C SER A 214 87.34 49.00 16.21
N ASN A 215 86.40 49.01 17.16
CA ASN A 215 86.55 49.72 18.42
C ASN A 215 87.65 49.09 19.29
N ALA A 216 87.69 47.76 19.37
CA ALA A 216 88.75 47.03 20.08
C ALA A 216 90.14 47.32 19.47
N ALA A 217 90.25 47.39 18.14
CA ALA A 217 91.48 47.75 17.46
C ALA A 217 91.93 49.20 17.78
N LEU A 218 90.97 50.14 17.84
CA LEU A 218 91.24 51.52 18.23
C LEU A 218 91.76 51.62 19.68
N ILE A 219 91.09 50.94 20.62
CA ILE A 219 91.51 50.90 22.03
C ILE A 219 92.91 50.31 22.17
N ALA A 220 93.24 49.26 21.42
CA ALA A 220 94.57 48.66 21.44
C ALA A 220 95.65 49.64 20.96
N GLU A 221 95.37 50.44 19.93
CA GLU A 221 96.29 51.47 19.44
C GLU A 221 96.45 52.62 20.46
N GLU A 222 95.36 53.08 21.07
CA GLU A 222 95.41 54.10 22.13
C GLU A 222 96.22 53.64 23.34
N GLU A 223 96.04 52.39 23.78
CA GLU A 223 96.83 51.78 24.86
C GLU A 223 98.32 51.71 24.48
N ASN A 224 98.64 51.31 23.24
CA ASN A 224 100.02 51.30 22.75
C ASN A 224 100.67 52.70 22.82
N GLN A 225 99.92 53.75 22.45
CA GLN A 225 100.39 55.13 22.53
C GLN A 225 100.59 55.57 23.98
N PHE A 226 99.63 55.27 24.86
CA PHE A 226 99.73 55.56 26.29
C PHE A 226 100.95 54.89 26.92
N GLN A 227 101.17 53.61 26.61
CA GLN A 227 102.31 52.85 27.12
C GLN A 227 103.66 53.42 26.66
N ARG A 228 103.75 53.86 25.39
CA ARG A 228 104.96 54.56 24.88
C ARG A 228 105.21 55.85 25.66
N TYR A 229 104.19 56.66 25.88
CA TYR A 229 104.29 57.91 26.63
C TYR A 229 104.65 57.66 28.11
N ALA A 230 104.00 56.70 28.76
CA ALA A 230 104.26 56.32 30.15
C ALA A 230 105.72 55.90 30.36
N LYS A 231 106.28 55.12 29.43
CA LYS A 231 107.71 54.74 29.43
C LYS A 231 108.62 55.97 29.41
N GLN A 232 108.32 56.97 28.57
CA GLN A 232 109.09 58.22 28.51
C GLN A 232 109.02 59.03 29.81
N VAL A 233 107.82 59.15 30.41
CA VAL A 233 107.64 59.86 31.69
C VAL A 233 108.37 59.15 32.84
N ILE A 234 108.31 57.81 32.89
CA ILE A 234 109.06 57.02 33.90
C ILE A 234 110.57 57.21 33.72
N GLN A 235 111.05 57.22 32.48
CA GLN A 235 112.47 57.39 32.17
C GLN A 235 112.98 58.76 32.61
N THR A 236 112.30 59.84 32.22
CA THR A 236 112.65 61.22 32.61
C THR A 236 112.59 61.44 34.13
N ALA A 237 111.60 60.84 34.83
CA ALA A 237 111.51 60.88 36.28
C ALA A 237 112.63 60.09 36.97
N SER A 238 113.08 58.99 36.36
CA SER A 238 114.22 58.18 36.83
C SER A 238 115.53 58.94 36.67
N GLU A 239 115.73 59.62 35.53
CA GLU A 239 116.89 60.47 35.26
C GLU A 239 116.94 61.66 36.24
N ALA A 240 115.79 62.24 36.56
CA ALA A 240 115.66 63.29 37.59
C ALA A 240 115.71 62.75 39.03
N GLN A 241 116.04 61.47 39.24
CA GLN A 241 116.18 60.83 40.56
C GLN A 241 114.93 60.92 41.47
N ARG A 242 113.74 61.06 40.89
CA ARG A 242 112.46 61.06 41.62
C ARG A 242 111.97 59.63 41.87
N ASN A 243 111.09 59.44 42.85
CA ASN A 243 110.54 58.12 43.17
C ASN A 243 109.60 57.62 42.04
N THR A 244 110.08 56.68 41.24
CA THR A 244 109.35 56.10 40.09
C THR A 244 108.41 54.96 40.45
N ARG A 245 108.38 54.49 41.71
CA ARG A 245 107.63 53.29 42.13
C ARG A 245 106.12 53.43 41.86
N ALA A 246 105.55 54.60 42.12
CA ALA A 246 104.12 54.85 41.88
C ALA A 246 103.78 54.83 40.38
N LEU A 247 104.64 55.44 39.55
CA LEU A 247 104.45 55.49 38.10
C LEU A 247 104.61 54.11 37.45
N ARG A 248 105.61 53.33 37.86
CA ARG A 248 105.78 51.93 37.41
C ARG A 248 104.62 51.03 37.84
N LYS A 249 103.94 51.35 38.95
CA LYS A 249 102.74 50.64 39.37
C LYS A 249 101.55 50.99 38.47
N ALA A 250 101.38 52.27 38.14
CA ALA A 250 100.29 52.73 37.27
C ALA A 250 100.45 52.32 35.79
N ALA A 251 101.68 52.23 35.29
CA ALA A 251 101.97 51.90 33.90
C ALA A 251 101.98 50.38 33.57
N ARG A 252 101.49 49.52 34.46
CA ARG A 252 101.41 48.08 34.16
C ARG A 252 100.34 47.83 33.10
N GLU A 253 100.71 47.12 32.04
CA GLU A 253 99.84 46.70 30.94
C GLU A 253 98.67 45.84 31.47
N GLY A 254 97.49 46.03 30.88
CA GLY A 254 96.28 45.28 31.19
C GLY A 254 95.16 46.12 31.79
N ILE A 255 93.92 45.66 31.60
CA ILE A 255 92.71 46.21 32.19
C ILE A 255 92.85 46.11 33.72
N GLY A 256 93.27 47.20 34.39
CA GLY A 256 93.39 47.24 35.85
C GLY A 256 94.81 47.26 36.45
N GLY A 257 95.79 47.90 35.79
CA GLY A 257 97.11 48.22 36.40
C GLY A 257 97.05 49.10 37.67
N GLY A 258 95.88 49.64 38.00
CA GLY A 258 95.47 50.19 39.28
C GLY A 258 93.98 50.50 39.21
N LEU A 259 93.25 50.43 40.33
CA LEU A 259 91.81 50.77 40.41
C LEU A 259 91.62 52.29 40.18
N GLY A 260 91.81 52.74 38.94
CA GLY A 260 91.56 54.10 38.46
C GLY A 260 90.19 54.22 37.78
N PRO A 261 89.66 55.45 37.62
CA PRO A 261 88.24 55.69 37.33
C PRO A 261 87.87 55.45 35.86
N MET A 262 86.56 55.32 35.65
CA MET A 262 85.90 54.89 34.42
C MET A 262 86.09 55.85 33.25
N PHE A 263 86.17 55.35 32.02
CA PHE A 263 85.74 56.11 30.84
C PHE A 263 85.11 55.19 29.77
N SER A 264 83.88 55.53 29.39
CA SER A 264 83.25 55.18 28.11
C SER A 264 83.20 53.70 27.69
N GLY A 265 82.46 52.86 28.43
CA GLY A 265 81.76 51.78 27.74
C GLY A 265 81.52 50.51 28.53
N VAL A 266 82.54 49.86 29.09
CA VAL A 266 82.33 48.66 29.92
C VAL A 266 83.37 48.56 31.03
N ARG A 267 82.91 48.66 32.28
CA ARG A 267 83.62 48.26 33.51
C ARG A 267 82.85 47.09 34.11
N PRO A 268 83.30 45.83 34.00
CA PRO A 268 82.63 44.72 34.67
C PRO A 268 82.91 44.78 36.17
N SER A 269 82.11 45.53 36.91
CA SER A 269 82.04 45.45 38.35
C SER A 269 80.60 45.23 38.76
N TYR A 270 80.30 44.06 39.34
CA TYR A 270 79.05 43.85 40.05
C TYR A 270 79.04 44.84 41.23
N LEU A 271 78.38 45.98 41.06
CA LEU A 271 78.11 46.93 42.14
C LEU A 271 76.88 46.43 42.92
N VAL A 272 76.87 46.64 44.23
CA VAL A 272 75.65 46.47 45.03
C VAL A 272 74.61 47.47 44.51
N HIS A 273 73.33 47.07 44.46
CA HIS A 273 72.23 47.93 43.98
C HIS A 273 71.88 49.10 44.93
N ASP A 274 72.60 49.26 46.03
CA ASP A 274 72.36 50.31 47.02
C ASP A 274 73.18 51.57 46.72
N GLU A 275 72.91 52.63 47.48
CA GLU A 275 73.55 53.94 47.34
C GLU A 275 75.03 53.93 47.76
N SER A 276 75.53 52.81 48.30
CA SER A 276 76.89 52.70 48.85
C SER A 276 77.97 52.72 47.76
N GLY A 277 77.63 52.30 46.54
CA GLY A 277 78.58 52.21 45.43
C GLY A 277 79.73 51.23 45.69
N VAL A 278 79.59 50.32 46.67
CA VAL A 278 80.60 49.33 47.02
C VAL A 278 80.51 48.15 46.04
N GLN A 279 81.67 47.64 45.61
CA GLN A 279 81.75 46.46 44.74
C GLN A 279 81.32 45.20 45.51
N MET A 280 80.41 44.40 44.94
CA MET A 280 80.01 43.10 45.49
C MET A 280 81.24 42.21 45.69
N PRO A 281 81.38 41.51 46.83
CA PRO A 281 82.39 40.47 46.99
C PRO A 281 82.23 39.41 45.88
N SER A 282 83.33 38.97 45.25
CA SER A 282 83.26 37.86 44.31
C SER A 282 83.06 36.56 45.08
N TYR A 283 81.83 36.05 45.10
CA TYR A 283 81.49 34.78 45.77
C TYR A 283 81.93 33.54 44.99
N VAL A 284 82.59 33.70 43.85
CA VAL A 284 83.14 32.59 43.06
C VAL A 284 84.52 32.24 43.62
N CYS A 285 84.57 31.24 44.47
CA CYS A 285 85.79 30.59 44.92
C CYS A 285 85.72 29.11 44.54
N SER A 286 86.87 28.42 44.55
CA SER A 286 86.92 26.99 44.19
C SER A 286 85.96 26.14 45.02
N SER A 287 85.70 26.50 46.28
CA SER A 287 84.72 25.80 47.12
C SER A 287 83.27 26.07 46.70
N SER A 288 82.92 27.29 46.30
CA SER A 288 81.55 27.62 45.86
C SER A 288 81.23 27.06 44.47
N GLN A 289 82.23 26.95 43.60
CA GLN A 289 82.11 26.24 42.32
C GLN A 289 81.90 24.73 42.52
N GLY A 290 82.65 24.11 43.44
CA GLY A 290 82.45 22.69 43.77
C GLY A 290 81.05 22.40 44.34
N ILE A 291 80.52 23.28 45.22
CA ILE A 291 79.16 23.15 45.74
C ILE A 291 78.11 23.35 44.63
N LYS A 292 78.37 24.27 43.69
CA LYS A 292 77.47 24.52 42.56
C LYS A 292 77.42 23.32 41.63
N GLU A 293 78.56 22.75 41.24
CA GLU A 293 78.64 21.54 40.41
C GLU A 293 77.97 20.33 41.06
N LEU A 294 78.09 20.17 42.38
CA LEU A 294 77.41 19.10 43.13
C LEU A 294 75.88 19.24 43.13
N ASN A 295 75.36 20.46 43.00
CA ASN A 295 73.93 20.75 43.09
C ASN A 295 73.26 21.05 41.74
N GLU A 296 74.02 21.48 40.74
CA GLU A 296 73.55 21.68 39.37
C GLU A 296 73.38 20.32 38.68
N THR A 297 72.13 19.89 38.59
CA THR A 297 71.75 18.79 37.71
C THR A 297 71.71 19.31 36.27
N VAL A 298 72.55 18.78 35.38
CA VAL A 298 72.53 19.11 33.93
C VAL A 298 71.19 18.71 33.29
N ASN A 299 70.44 17.80 33.93
CA ASN A 299 69.19 17.26 33.43
C ASN A 299 67.95 17.82 34.17
N ILE A 300 67.16 18.62 33.44
CA ILE A 300 65.92 19.26 33.93
C ILE A 300 64.93 18.24 34.53
N LYS A 301 64.91 16.99 34.03
CA LYS A 301 64.02 15.95 34.55
C LYS A 301 64.40 15.49 35.96
N GLU A 302 65.70 15.44 36.27
CA GLU A 302 66.19 15.11 37.61
C GLU A 302 65.94 16.26 38.59
N SER A 303 66.10 17.51 38.14
CA SER A 303 65.77 18.69 38.96
C SER A 303 64.29 18.71 39.33
N LYS A 304 63.40 18.43 38.35
CA LYS A 304 61.95 18.34 38.58
C LYS A 304 61.60 17.27 39.60
N LYS A 305 62.19 16.08 39.49
CA LYS A 305 62.00 14.99 40.47
C LYS A 305 62.48 15.37 41.87
N ARG A 306 63.65 16.01 42.01
CA ARG A 306 64.16 16.48 43.32
C ARG A 306 63.24 17.50 43.98
N LEU A 307 62.60 18.35 43.18
CA LEU A 307 61.63 19.35 43.63
C LEU A 307 60.22 18.76 43.84
N GLY A 308 60.03 17.45 43.69
CA GLY A 308 58.76 16.77 43.90
C GLY A 308 57.76 16.93 42.74
N PHE A 309 58.20 17.46 41.60
CA PHE A 309 57.39 17.47 40.38
C PHE A 309 57.55 16.14 39.64
N THR A 310 56.42 15.53 39.27
CA THR A 310 56.35 14.32 38.44
C THR A 310 56.08 14.66 36.98
#